data_AF-A0A7S3YAM0-F1
#
_entry.id   AF-A0A7S3YAM0-F1
#
_cell.length_a   1.000
_cell.length_b   1.000
_cell.length_c   1.000
_cell.angle_alpha   90.00
_cell.angle_beta   90.00
_cell.angle_gamma   90.00
#
_symmetry.space_group_name_H-M   'P 1'
#
loop_
_entity.id
_entity.type
_entity.pdbx_description
1 polymer ?
#
loop_
_entity_poly.entity_id
_entity_poly.type
_entity_poly.pdbx_seq_one_letter_code
_entity_poly.pdbx_strand_id
1 'polypeptide(L)'
;EARAVVRRREARYRVPTARVAAWRWNPTVYRYGYLWAAGTLYYWWRDQGIAEKGGFEAAISPCYLNRMDPTEVAFGWGMYLLQMIRVALGLASPLHADSFSNCLGPPLEEYQFPRDLHRY
;
A
#
# COMPACT_ATOMS: atom_id res chain seq x y z
N GLU A 1 -11.88 -15.42 11.30
CA GLU A 1 -10.83 -16.41 11.65
C GLU A 1 -9.40 -15.89 11.49
N ALA A 2 -8.98 -15.42 10.30
CA ALA A 2 -7.62 -14.96 10.03
C ALA A 2 -7.05 -13.92 11.03
N ARG A 3 -7.87 -12.94 11.44
CA ARG A 3 -7.46 -11.92 12.43
C ARG A 3 -7.09 -12.51 13.80
N ALA A 4 -7.74 -13.60 14.21
CA ALA A 4 -7.41 -14.28 15.46
C ALA A 4 -6.06 -15.00 15.36
N VAL A 5 -5.74 -15.56 14.20
CA VAL A 5 -4.43 -16.18 13.94
C VAL A 5 -3.32 -15.12 13.99
N VAL A 6 -3.49 -13.97 13.34
CA VAL A 6 -2.53 -12.86 13.37
C VAL A 6 -2.29 -12.40 14.80
N ARG A 7 -3.33 -12.06 15.56
CA ARG A 7 -3.21 -11.63 16.96
C ARG A 7 -2.46 -12.65 17.83
N ARG A 8 -2.76 -13.94 17.65
CA ARG A 8 -2.07 -15.03 18.37
C ARG A 8 -0.59 -15.13 18.00
N ARG A 9 -0.21 -14.84 16.75
CA ARG A 9 1.19 -14.85 16.30
C ARG A 9 1.92 -13.60 16.80
N GLU A 10 1.31 -12.43 16.69
CA GLU A 10 1.86 -11.15 17.17
C GLU A 10 2.14 -11.16 18.67
N ALA A 11 1.27 -11.79 19.46
CA ALA A 11 1.47 -11.97 20.90
C ALA A 11 2.74 -12.76 21.28
N ARG A 12 3.35 -13.48 20.33
CA ARG A 12 4.59 -14.25 20.53
C ARG A 12 5.83 -13.51 20.05
N TYR A 13 5.68 -12.33 19.46
CA TYR A 13 6.83 -11.55 19.00
C TYR A 13 7.65 -11.09 20.21
N ARG A 14 8.97 -11.21 20.10
CA ARG A 14 9.93 -10.72 21.10
C ARG A 14 10.22 -9.22 20.95
N VAL A 15 9.48 -8.54 20.08
CA VAL A 15 9.62 -7.12 19.76
C VAL A 15 8.23 -6.50 19.62
N PRO A 16 8.07 -5.20 19.87
CA PRO A 16 6.80 -4.52 19.64
C PRO A 16 6.33 -4.69 18.19
N THR A 17 5.07 -5.05 17.99
CA THR A 17 4.49 -5.26 16.64
C THR A 17 4.71 -4.05 15.74
N ALA A 18 4.51 -2.84 16.26
CA ALA A 18 4.73 -1.60 15.51
C ALA A 18 6.16 -1.46 14.97
N ARG A 19 7.16 -2.07 15.61
CA ARG A 19 8.55 -2.02 15.13
C ARG A 19 8.74 -2.81 13.83
N VAL A 20 7.98 -3.88 13.62
CA VAL A 20 8.20 -4.84 12.53
C VAL A 20 7.04 -4.89 11.52
N ALA A 21 5.86 -4.39 11.90
CA ALA A 21 4.63 -4.50 11.12
C ALA A 21 3.88 -3.16 10.98
N ALA A 22 4.43 -2.00 11.35
CA ALA A 22 3.78 -0.72 11.10
C ALA A 22 3.99 -0.21 9.67
N TRP A 23 3.04 0.59 9.19
CA TRP A 23 3.25 1.48 8.05
C TRP A 23 4.19 2.61 8.45
N ARG A 24 5.30 2.76 7.74
CA ARG A 24 6.31 3.78 8.04
C ARG A 24 7.23 3.96 6.86
N TRP A 25 7.85 5.14 6.80
CA TRP A 25 8.94 5.34 5.87
C TRP A 25 10.09 4.36 6.13
N ASN A 26 10.64 3.81 5.05
CA ASN A 26 11.91 3.12 5.06
C ASN A 26 12.64 3.42 3.73
N PRO A 27 13.96 3.24 3.67
CA PRO A 27 14.75 3.48 2.46
C PRO A 27 14.69 2.30 1.49
N THR A 28 13.58 1.54 1.50
CA THR A 28 13.37 0.42 0.59
C THR A 28 12.16 0.71 -0.28
N VAL A 29 11.98 -0.13 -1.30
CA VAL A 29 10.87 -0.04 -2.25
C VAL A 29 9.48 -0.25 -1.62
N TYR A 30 9.41 -0.54 -0.31
CA TYR A 30 8.17 -0.82 0.41
C TYR A 30 8.01 0.14 1.59
N ARG A 31 6.99 0.99 1.64
CA ARG A 31 6.83 1.98 2.74
C ARG A 31 6.18 1.41 4.01
N TYR A 32 6.67 0.26 4.47
CA TYR A 32 6.14 -0.44 5.65
C TYR A 32 7.14 -1.44 6.23
N GLY A 33 6.90 -1.88 7.46
CA GLY A 33 7.68 -2.93 8.11
C GLY A 33 7.45 -4.30 7.45
N TYR A 34 8.47 -5.17 7.45
CA TYR A 34 8.44 -6.47 6.78
C TYR A 34 7.18 -7.33 7.05
N LEU A 35 6.62 -7.26 8.26
CA LEU A 35 5.45 -8.05 8.66
C LEU A 35 4.12 -7.32 8.47
N TRP A 36 4.11 -6.08 7.98
CA TRP A 36 2.92 -5.24 7.86
C TRP A 36 1.80 -5.94 7.08
N ALA A 37 2.11 -6.50 5.92
CA ALA A 37 1.11 -7.14 5.06
C ALA A 37 0.43 -8.35 5.73
N ALA A 38 1.15 -9.06 6.60
CA ALA A 38 0.58 -10.16 7.38
C ALA A 38 -0.26 -9.63 8.56
N GLY A 39 0.25 -8.59 9.26
CA GLY A 39 -0.44 -7.95 10.38
C GLY A 39 -1.77 -7.31 10.00
N THR A 40 -1.82 -6.68 8.81
CA THR A 40 -3.03 -6.03 8.30
C THR A 40 -3.93 -6.94 7.47
N LEU A 41 -3.52 -8.20 7.26
CA LEU A 41 -4.19 -9.13 6.33
C LEU A 41 -4.32 -8.55 4.91
N TYR A 42 -3.36 -7.73 4.50
CA TYR A 42 -3.38 -6.96 3.27
C TYR A 42 -3.78 -7.80 2.04
N TYR A 43 -3.15 -8.95 1.84
CA TYR A 43 -3.43 -9.78 0.66
C TYR A 43 -4.82 -10.41 0.70
N TRP A 44 -5.31 -10.79 1.88
CA TRP A 44 -6.67 -11.29 2.01
C TRP A 44 -7.67 -10.22 1.59
N TRP A 45 -7.47 -8.99 2.06
CA TRP A 45 -8.32 -7.86 1.69
C TRP A 45 -8.21 -7.47 0.23
N ARG A 46 -7.00 -7.44 -0.34
CA ARG A 46 -6.81 -7.17 -1.77
C ARG A 46 -7.54 -8.20 -2.62
N ASP A 47 -7.36 -9.47 -2.32
CA ASP A 47 -7.97 -10.55 -3.09
C ASP A 47 -9.50 -10.55 -2.90
N GLN A 48 -9.99 -10.20 -1.69
CA GLN A 48 -11.41 -9.96 -1.43
C GLN A 48 -11.96 -8.79 -2.27
N GLY A 49 -11.23 -7.67 -2.36
CA GLY A 49 -11.61 -6.52 -3.19
C GLY A 49 -11.73 -6.89 -4.66
N ILE A 50 -10.77 -7.65 -5.20
CA ILE A 50 -10.82 -8.18 -6.57
C ILE A 50 -12.04 -9.11 -6.76
N ALA A 51 -12.35 -9.96 -5.78
CA ALA A 51 -13.41 -10.96 -5.88
C ALA A 51 -14.83 -10.40 -5.68
N GLU A 52 -15.06 -9.56 -4.67
CA GLU A 52 -16.40 -9.06 -4.30
C GLU A 52 -16.94 -8.06 -5.32
N LYS A 53 -16.07 -7.16 -5.75
CA LYS A 53 -16.36 -6.13 -6.73
C LYS A 53 -15.03 -5.76 -7.34
N GLY A 54 -14.64 -6.48 -8.38
CA GLY A 54 -13.73 -5.96 -9.40
C GLY A 54 -14.31 -4.67 -9.97
N GLY A 55 -14.28 -3.60 -9.19
CA GLY A 55 -14.62 -2.26 -9.63
C GLY A 55 -13.77 -1.96 -10.85
N PHE A 56 -14.23 -1.04 -11.68
CA PHE A 56 -13.51 -0.66 -12.89
C PHE A 56 -12.00 -0.45 -12.62
N GLU A 57 -11.66 0.16 -11.48
CA GLU A 57 -10.30 0.28 -10.95
C GLU A 57 -9.61 -1.08 -10.67
N ALA A 58 -10.16 -1.96 -9.82
CA ALA A 58 -9.55 -3.26 -9.52
C ALA A 58 -9.39 -4.20 -10.74
N ALA A 59 -10.26 -4.05 -11.75
CA ALA A 59 -10.23 -4.87 -12.97
C ALA A 59 -9.26 -4.34 -14.04
N ILE A 60 -9.00 -3.03 -14.06
CA ILE A 60 -8.29 -2.36 -15.16
C ILE A 60 -6.99 -1.72 -14.68
N SER A 61 -6.86 -1.43 -13.39
CA SER A 61 -5.64 -0.89 -12.80
C SER A 61 -4.58 -1.98 -12.66
N PRO A 62 -3.44 -1.86 -13.35
CA PRO A 62 -2.29 -2.72 -13.09
C PRO A 62 -1.68 -2.47 -11.69
N CYS A 63 -2.16 -1.45 -10.96
CA CYS A 63 -1.62 -0.96 -9.71
C CYS A 63 -2.67 -0.90 -8.59
N TYR A 64 -3.72 -1.74 -8.67
CA TYR A 64 -4.73 -1.86 -7.63
C TYR A 64 -4.10 -2.13 -6.26
N LEU A 65 -4.41 -1.27 -5.29
CA LEU A 65 -3.82 -1.25 -3.94
C LEU A 65 -2.28 -1.23 -3.95
N ASN A 66 -1.64 -0.54 -4.90
CA ASN A 66 -0.19 -0.51 -4.97
C ASN A 66 0.46 -0.10 -3.63
N ARG A 67 1.45 -0.88 -3.22
CA ARG A 67 2.20 -0.69 -1.97
C ARG A 67 3.72 -0.55 -2.21
N MET A 68 4.15 -0.74 -3.45
CA MET A 68 5.52 -0.55 -3.89
C MET A 68 5.72 0.88 -4.38
N ASP A 69 6.91 1.42 -4.14
CA ASP A 69 7.36 2.66 -4.76
C ASP A 69 8.27 2.35 -5.96
N PRO A 70 7.74 2.29 -7.20
CA PRO A 70 8.52 1.95 -8.37
C PRO A 70 9.58 3.02 -8.70
N THR A 71 9.42 4.24 -8.20
CA THR A 71 10.44 5.28 -8.37
C THR A 71 11.67 4.99 -7.51
N GLU A 72 11.49 4.45 -6.30
CA GLU A 72 12.59 3.96 -5.48
C GLU A 72 13.24 2.70 -6.10
N VAL A 73 12.46 1.81 -6.72
CA VAL A 73 12.98 0.65 -7.48
C VAL A 73 13.87 1.10 -8.63
N ALA A 74 13.39 2.08 -9.42
CA ALA A 74 14.05 2.51 -10.64
C ALA A 74 15.28 3.40 -10.37
N PHE A 75 15.25 4.20 -9.30
CA PHE A 75 16.18 5.31 -9.15
C PHE A 75 16.88 5.40 -7.79
N GLY A 76 16.32 4.83 -6.70
CA GLY A 76 16.92 4.90 -5.35
C GLY A 76 17.09 6.34 -4.82
N TRP A 77 16.19 7.25 -5.20
CA TRP A 77 16.35 8.69 -5.01
C TRP A 77 15.94 9.22 -3.62
N GLY A 78 15.27 8.42 -2.80
CA GLY A 78 14.90 8.81 -1.44
C GLY A 78 13.69 9.75 -1.34
N MET A 79 13.13 9.84 -0.12
CA MET A 79 11.77 10.34 0.17
C MET A 79 11.37 11.69 -0.44
N TYR A 80 12.23 12.70 -0.30
CA TYR A 80 11.85 14.10 -0.54
C TYR A 80 11.74 14.42 -2.03
N LEU A 81 12.67 13.90 -2.85
CA LEU A 81 12.60 14.08 -4.29
C LEU A 81 11.39 13.36 -4.87
N LEU A 82 11.09 12.16 -4.37
CA LEU A 82 9.96 11.36 -4.82
C LEU A 82 8.61 12.00 -4.48
N GLN A 83 8.49 12.58 -3.28
CA GLN A 83 7.26 13.29 -2.89
C GLN A 83 7.04 14.55 -3.74
N MET A 84 8.10 15.27 -4.10
CA MET A 84 8.02 16.42 -4.99
C MET A 84 7.60 16.04 -6.41
N ILE A 85 8.21 14.98 -6.97
CA ILE A 85 7.86 14.47 -8.31
C ILE A 85 6.39 14.03 -8.33
N ARG A 86 5.92 13.34 -7.27
CA ARG A 86 4.55 12.85 -7.19
C ARG A 86 3.52 13.96 -7.04
N VAL A 87 3.81 14.98 -6.23
CA VAL A 87 2.95 16.17 -6.11
C VAL A 87 2.93 16.94 -7.43
N ALA A 88 4.07 17.10 -8.09
CA ALA A 88 4.15 17.76 -9.40
C ALA A 88 3.36 16.99 -10.49
N LEU A 89 3.48 15.66 -10.55
CA LEU A 89 2.72 14.81 -11.47
C LEU A 89 1.22 14.80 -11.15
N GLY A 90 0.85 14.78 -9.87
CA GLY A 90 -0.54 14.84 -9.42
C GLY A 90 -1.22 16.18 -9.73
N LEU A 91 -0.47 17.29 -9.69
CA LEU A 91 -0.95 18.62 -10.07
C LEU A 91 -1.03 18.82 -11.59
N ALA A 92 -0.22 18.08 -12.37
CA ALA A 92 -0.11 18.25 -13.82
C ALA A 92 -1.06 17.36 -14.64
N SER A 93 -1.79 16.42 -14.03
CA SER A 93 -2.72 15.54 -14.74
C SER A 93 -4.19 15.95 -14.50
N PRO A 94 -4.88 16.58 -15.48
CA PRO A 94 -6.30 16.89 -15.39
C PRO A 94 -7.21 15.75 -15.90
N LEU A 95 -6.67 14.59 -16.26
CA LEU A 95 -7.41 13.48 -16.87
C LEU A 95 -7.35 12.23 -16.00
N HIS A 96 -8.52 11.88 -15.45
CA HIS A 96 -8.89 10.60 -14.83
C HIS A 96 -7.90 10.04 -13.79
N ALA A 97 -8.00 10.67 -12.62
CA ALA A 97 -7.64 10.19 -11.30
C ALA A 97 -8.24 8.80 -11.00
N ASP A 98 -7.37 7.80 -10.89
CA ASP A 98 -7.19 6.95 -9.70
C ASP A 98 -6.26 5.77 -10.09
N SER A 99 -6.55 5.10 -11.21
CA SER A 99 -5.82 3.88 -11.64
C SER A 99 -4.33 4.04 -11.98
N PHE A 100 -3.93 5.04 -12.78
CA PHE A 100 -2.51 5.24 -13.15
C PHE A 100 -1.72 6.01 -12.09
N SER A 101 -2.36 6.90 -11.33
CA SER A 101 -1.73 7.59 -10.19
C SER A 101 -1.29 6.61 -9.09
N ASN A 102 -2.02 5.50 -8.94
CA ASN A 102 -1.64 4.41 -8.03
C ASN A 102 -0.33 3.74 -8.47
N CYS A 103 0.03 3.78 -9.76
CA CYS A 103 1.31 3.28 -10.24
C CYS A 103 2.50 4.19 -9.91
N LEU A 104 2.27 5.48 -9.64
CA LEU A 104 3.36 6.42 -9.38
C LEU A 104 3.95 6.27 -7.98
N GLY A 105 3.27 5.57 -7.08
CA GLY A 105 3.77 5.24 -5.74
C GLY A 105 2.68 4.72 -4.81
N PRO A 106 3.04 4.20 -3.63
CA PRO A 106 2.09 3.72 -2.63
C PRO A 106 1.39 4.91 -1.95
N PRO A 107 0.21 4.80 -1.36
CA PRO A 107 -0.44 5.92 -0.68
C PRO A 107 0.46 6.53 0.42
N LEU A 108 0.25 7.81 0.73
CA LEU A 108 0.98 8.47 1.82
C LEU A 108 0.56 7.91 3.19
N GLU A 109 -0.74 7.62 3.32
CA GLU A 109 -1.34 7.04 4.52
C GLU A 109 -1.46 5.51 4.41
N GLU A 110 -1.53 4.86 5.57
CA GLU A 110 -1.75 3.41 5.65
C GLU A 110 -3.15 3.03 5.15
N TYR A 111 -3.22 1.93 4.39
CA TYR A 111 -4.50 1.35 3.98
C TYR A 111 -5.37 0.95 5.19
N GLN A 112 -6.63 1.36 5.16
CA GLN A 112 -7.65 0.99 6.13
C GLN A 112 -8.67 0.05 5.48
N PHE A 113 -8.59 -1.23 5.83
CA PHE A 113 -9.54 -2.22 5.34
C PHE A 113 -10.74 -2.36 6.29
N PRO A 114 -11.98 -2.52 5.78
CA PRO A 114 -12.35 -2.69 4.36
C PRO A 114 -12.59 -1.38 3.59
N ARG A 115 -12.46 -0.21 4.23
CA ARG A 115 -12.84 1.09 3.65
C ARG A 115 -12.17 1.36 2.30
N ASP A 116 -10.89 1.04 2.19
CA ASP A 116 -10.08 1.41 1.03
C ASP A 116 -10.18 0.40 -0.13
N LEU A 117 -11.01 -0.66 -0.01
CA LEU A 117 -11.23 -1.61 -1.11
C LEU A 117 -11.89 -1.00 -2.35
N HIS A 118 -12.62 0.11 -2.18
CA HIS A 118 -13.43 0.75 -3.21
C HIS A 118 -12.93 2.15 -3.61
N ARG A 119 -11.80 2.59 -3.06
CA ARG A 119 -11.27 3.95 -3.24
C ARG A 119 -10.13 4.02 -4.28
N TYR A 120 -9.61 2.87 -4.70
CA TYR A 120 -8.41 2.71 -5.52
C TYR A 120 -8.62 1.63 -6.59
#